data_AF-A0A930FEB3-F1
#
_entry.id   AF-A0A930FEB3-F1
#
_cell.length_a   1.000
_cell.length_b   1.000
_cell.length_c   1.000
_cell.angle_alpha   90.00
_cell.angle_beta   90.00
_cell.angle_gamma   90.00
#
_symmetry.space_group_name_H-M   'P 1'
#
loop_
_entity.id
_entity.type
_entity.pdbx_description
1 polymer ?
#
loop_
_entity_poly.entity_id
_entity_poly.type
_entity_poly.pdbx_seq_one_letter_code
_entity_poly.pdbx_strand_id
1 'polypeptide(L)'
;MIRIESEQIQVDIDELGAQISSIKLKSKDLEFLWQKDPQYWTSSAPVPFPIIGRLNENKTLFDGKEYSMRSNGIIRYEQIPLVSREKNQVEFLFTNTSKTQSNYPYECRVKLNFQVEDNK
;
A
#
# COMPACT_ATOMS: atom_id res chain seq x y z
N MET A 1 8.57 2.89 -8.53
CA MET A 1 8.87 1.58 -7.88
C MET A 1 10.12 1.77 -7.04
N ILE A 2 10.09 1.31 -5.79
CA ILE A 2 11.18 1.37 -4.83
C ILE A 2 11.61 -0.05 -4.47
N ARG A 3 12.92 -0.29 -4.42
CA ARG A 3 13.51 -1.58 -4.05
C ARG A 3 14.27 -1.47 -2.73
N ILE A 4 14.03 -2.42 -1.84
CA ILE A 4 14.83 -2.68 -0.62
C ILE A 4 15.31 -4.12 -0.65
N GLU A 5 16.46 -4.40 -0.04
CA GLU A 5 17.06 -5.73 -0.07
C GLU A 5 17.96 -6.01 1.13
N SER A 6 18.01 -7.29 1.51
CA SER A 6 19.04 -7.90 2.35
C SER A 6 20.01 -8.70 1.47
N GLU A 7 20.86 -9.55 2.03
CA GLU A 7 21.74 -10.41 1.22
C GLU A 7 20.94 -11.52 0.51
N GLN A 8 19.87 -12.04 1.13
CA GLN A 8 19.09 -13.15 0.57
C GLN A 8 17.78 -12.73 -0.11
N ILE A 9 17.18 -11.62 0.31
CA ILE A 9 15.82 -11.24 -0.08
C ILE A 9 15.82 -9.88 -0.78
N GLN A 10 15.07 -9.76 -1.88
CA GLN A 10 14.76 -8.50 -2.55
C GLN A 10 13.26 -8.23 -2.46
N VAL A 11 12.87 -7.00 -2.15
CA VAL A 11 11.46 -6.58 -2.08
C VAL A 11 11.26 -5.35 -2.94
N ASP A 12 10.27 -5.40 -3.84
CA ASP A 12 9.84 -4.24 -4.62
C ASP A 12 8.50 -3.72 -4.11
N ILE A 13 8.39 -2.40 -4.02
CA ILE A 13 7.22 -1.68 -3.51
C ILE A 13 6.84 -0.62 -4.54
N ASP A 14 5.56 -0.58 -4.91
CA ASP A 14 5.05 0.45 -5.81
C ASP A 14 4.72 1.71 -5.02
N GLU A 15 5.05 2.88 -5.58
CA GLU A 15 4.64 4.16 -4.98
C GLU A 15 3.12 4.34 -4.98
N LEU A 16 2.41 3.71 -5.92
CA LEU A 16 0.96 3.64 -5.93
C LEU A 16 0.48 2.72 -4.80
N GLY A 17 -0.09 3.34 -3.77
CA GLY A 17 -0.64 2.67 -2.61
C GLY A 17 0.41 2.08 -1.67
N ALA A 18 1.71 2.34 -1.91
CA ALA A 18 2.81 1.73 -1.17
C ALA A 18 2.63 0.20 -1.03
N GLN A 19 2.12 -0.45 -2.08
CA GLN A 19 1.87 -1.89 -2.07
C GLN A 19 3.16 -2.64 -2.36
N ILE A 20 3.43 -3.71 -1.63
CA ILE A 20 4.49 -4.65 -2.02
C ILE A 20 4.06 -5.32 -3.34
N SER A 21 4.96 -5.35 -4.31
CA SER A 21 4.73 -5.89 -5.65
C SER A 21 5.62 -7.10 -5.97
N SER A 22 6.74 -7.30 -5.26
CA SER A 22 7.58 -8.50 -5.36
C SER A 22 8.24 -8.78 -4.02
N ILE A 23 8.38 -10.07 -3.69
CA ILE A 23 9.26 -10.58 -2.64
C ILE A 23 10.02 -11.75 -3.25
N LYS A 24 11.32 -11.58 -3.49
CA LYS A 24 12.14 -12.54 -4.23
C LYS A 24 13.28 -13.09 -3.39
N LEU A 25 13.37 -14.41 -3.29
CA LEU A 25 14.57 -15.09 -2.77
C LEU A 25 15.63 -15.16 -3.86
N LYS A 26 16.72 -14.41 -3.68
CA LYS A 26 17.76 -14.21 -4.70
C LYS A 26 18.44 -15.52 -5.11
N SER A 27 18.73 -16.39 -4.14
CA SER A 27 19.48 -17.64 -4.37
C SER A 27 18.75 -18.67 -5.24
N LYS A 28 17.42 -18.59 -5.32
CA LYS A 28 16.59 -19.54 -6.07
C LYS A 28 15.83 -18.89 -7.22
N ASP A 29 16.05 -17.61 -7.45
CA ASP A 29 15.24 -16.80 -8.36
C ASP A 29 13.72 -16.92 -8.10
N LEU A 30 13.33 -17.18 -6.84
CA LEU A 30 11.96 -17.56 -6.48
C LEU A 30 11.15 -16.33 -6.05
N GLU A 31 10.06 -16.06 -6.75
CA GLU A 31 9.06 -15.04 -6.40
C GLU A 31 7.98 -15.62 -5.47
N PHE A 32 7.73 -14.94 -4.35
CA PHE A 32 6.69 -15.34 -3.40
C PHE A 32 5.35 -14.65 -3.62
N LEU A 33 5.35 -13.47 -4.23
CA LEU A 33 4.17 -12.63 -4.36
C LEU A 33 3.54 -12.74 -5.75
N TRP A 34 2.21 -12.61 -5.80
CA TRP A 34 1.47 -12.63 -7.06
C TRP A 34 1.83 -11.46 -7.99
N GLN A 35 2.07 -11.75 -9.27
CA GLN A 35 2.62 -10.79 -10.25
C GLN A 35 1.56 -10.00 -11.04
N LYS A 36 0.37 -9.80 -10.45
CA LYS A 36 -0.65 -8.86 -10.92
C LYS A 36 -1.20 -9.14 -12.33
N ASP A 37 -1.27 -10.40 -12.75
CA ASP A 37 -1.84 -10.75 -14.05
C ASP A 37 -3.28 -10.21 -14.14
N PRO A 38 -3.56 -9.27 -15.06
CA PRO A 38 -4.85 -8.60 -15.15
C PRO A 38 -6.00 -9.53 -15.53
N GLN A 39 -5.71 -10.73 -16.05
CA GLN A 39 -6.72 -11.75 -16.29
C GLN A 39 -7.37 -12.23 -14.99
N TYR A 40 -6.64 -12.20 -13.87
CA TYR A 40 -7.11 -12.73 -12.59
C TYR A 40 -7.22 -11.64 -11.53
N TRP A 41 -6.16 -10.88 -11.30
CA TRP A 41 -6.12 -9.83 -10.29
C TRP A 41 -4.96 -8.86 -10.52
N THR A 42 -5.26 -7.56 -10.63
CA THR A 42 -4.31 -6.49 -10.99
C THR A 42 -3.53 -5.88 -9.83
N SER A 43 -3.67 -6.41 -8.61
CA SER A 43 -2.92 -5.94 -7.43
C SER A 43 -2.20 -7.11 -6.78
N SER A 44 -1.37 -6.86 -5.76
CA SER A 44 -0.54 -7.90 -5.14
C SER A 44 -0.65 -7.89 -3.61
N ALA A 45 -0.18 -6.85 -2.95
CA ALA A 45 -0.37 -6.66 -1.51
C ALA A 45 -0.86 -5.23 -1.18
N PRO A 46 -2.11 -4.89 -1.54
CA PRO A 46 -2.64 -3.54 -1.31
C PRO A 46 -2.77 -3.23 0.18
N VAL A 47 -2.49 -1.97 0.56
CA VAL A 47 -2.68 -1.47 1.92
C VAL A 47 -4.12 -0.99 2.12
N PRO A 48 -4.94 -1.63 2.99
CA PRO A 48 -6.31 -1.20 3.25
C PRO A 48 -6.35 -0.09 4.31
N PHE A 49 -6.85 1.09 3.95
CA PHE A 49 -7.08 2.19 4.88
C PHE A 49 -8.03 3.22 4.26
N PRO A 50 -9.02 3.77 4.99
CA PRO A 50 -9.33 3.55 6.41
C PRO A 50 -10.29 2.37 6.66
N ILE A 51 -10.67 1.64 5.61
CA ILE A 51 -11.60 0.52 5.70
C ILE A 51 -10.97 -0.76 5.15
N ILE A 52 -11.46 -1.90 5.62
CA ILE A 52 -11.15 -3.23 5.09
C ILE A 52 -12.42 -3.76 4.41
N GLY A 53 -12.28 -4.34 3.21
CA GLY A 53 -13.39 -4.86 2.44
C GLY A 53 -14.15 -3.76 1.68
N ARG A 54 -15.47 -3.91 1.56
CA ARG A 54 -16.33 -3.02 0.77
C ARG A 54 -17.50 -2.55 1.63
N LEU A 55 -17.81 -1.26 1.56
CA LEU A 55 -19.00 -0.69 2.20
C LEU A 55 -20.26 -1.10 1.44
N ASN A 56 -21.39 -1.17 2.14
CA ASN A 56 -22.68 -1.31 1.48
C ASN A 56 -22.86 -0.12 0.51
N GLU A 57 -23.19 -0.42 -0.74
CA GLU A 57 -23.31 0.58 -1.82
C GLU A 57 -22.10 1.52 -1.99
N ASN A 58 -20.90 1.14 -1.50
CA ASN A 58 -19.71 1.99 -1.44
C ASN A 58 -19.88 3.28 -0.61
N LYS A 59 -20.83 3.31 0.34
CA LYS A 59 -21.18 4.51 1.09
C LYS A 59 -21.13 4.28 2.60
N THR A 60 -20.87 5.35 3.34
CA THR A 60 -20.94 5.39 4.80
C THR A 60 -21.36 6.78 5.28
N LEU A 61 -21.73 6.89 6.55
CA LEU A 61 -22.07 8.15 7.19
C LEU A 61 -20.99 8.52 8.21
N PHE A 62 -20.49 9.75 8.11
CA PHE A 62 -19.69 10.38 9.16
C PHE A 62 -20.44 11.64 9.61
N ASP A 63 -20.76 11.73 10.90
CA ASP A 63 -21.48 12.85 11.49
C ASP A 63 -22.76 13.23 10.72
N GLY A 64 -23.50 12.22 10.25
CA GLY A 64 -24.75 12.38 9.50
C GLY A 64 -24.60 12.75 8.03
N LYS A 65 -23.37 12.98 7.54
CA LYS A 65 -23.08 13.25 6.13
C LYS A 65 -22.60 12.00 5.41
N GLU A 66 -23.08 11.81 4.18
CA GLU A 66 -22.69 10.68 3.33
C GLU A 66 -21.32 10.89 2.70
N TYR A 67 -20.52 9.82 2.72
CA TYR A 67 -19.22 9.73 2.06
C TYR A 67 -19.15 8.45 1.23
N SER A 68 -18.54 8.56 0.05
CA SER A 68 -18.31 7.42 -0.84
C SER A 68 -16.85 6.96 -0.76
N MET A 69 -16.63 5.66 -0.62
CA MET A 69 -15.30 5.05 -0.58
C MET A 69 -15.26 3.76 -1.39
N ARG A 70 -14.17 3.59 -2.15
CA ARG A 70 -13.87 2.34 -2.88
C ARG A 70 -13.42 1.24 -1.90
N SER A 71 -13.42 0.00 -2.37
CA SER A 71 -13.02 -1.14 -1.55
C SER A 71 -11.56 -1.01 -1.08
N ASN A 72 -11.34 -1.38 0.18
CA ASN A 72 -10.08 -1.23 0.91
C ASN A 72 -9.62 0.23 1.05
N GLY A 73 -10.54 1.18 0.93
CA GLY A 73 -10.32 2.58 1.26
C GLY A 73 -9.51 3.36 0.22
N ILE A 74 -8.75 4.35 0.68
CA ILE A 74 -8.19 5.42 -0.14
C ILE A 74 -6.70 5.22 -0.48
N ILE A 75 -5.88 4.70 0.44
CA ILE A 75 -4.42 4.68 0.28
C ILE A 75 -4.00 3.96 -0.99
N ARG A 76 -4.57 2.78 -1.25
CA ARG A 76 -4.25 1.94 -2.41
C ARG A 76 -4.41 2.60 -3.78
N TYR A 77 -5.06 3.76 -3.86
CA TYR A 77 -5.34 4.49 -5.09
C TYR A 77 -4.56 5.79 -5.22
N GLU A 78 -3.72 6.12 -4.24
CA GLU A 78 -2.96 7.36 -4.20
C GLU A 78 -1.46 7.08 -4.37
N GLN A 79 -0.74 8.03 -4.97
CA GLN A 79 0.73 8.01 -4.95
C GLN A 79 1.19 8.43 -3.57
N ILE A 80 1.94 7.57 -2.89
CA ILE A 80 2.37 7.83 -1.52
C ILE A 80 3.80 8.38 -1.53
N PRO A 81 4.03 9.61 -1.06
CA PRO A 81 5.36 10.19 -1.00
C PRO A 81 6.33 9.35 -0.15
N LEU A 82 7.56 9.23 -0.66
CA LEU A 82 8.70 8.69 0.07
C LEU A 82 9.14 9.68 1.16
N VAL A 83 9.43 9.18 2.36
CA VAL A 83 10.02 9.96 3.46
C VAL A 83 11.51 9.69 3.57
N SER A 84 11.88 8.40 3.61
CA SER A 84 13.27 7.97 3.69
C SER A 84 13.45 6.64 2.98
N ARG A 85 14.69 6.36 2.57
CA ARG A 85 15.09 5.10 1.96
C ARG A 85 16.52 4.77 2.32
N GLU A 86 16.72 3.53 2.75
CA GLU A 86 18.01 2.89 2.96
C GLU A 86 18.09 1.61 2.09
N LYS A 87 19.19 0.85 2.20
CA LYS A 87 19.36 -0.40 1.42
C LYS A 87 18.27 -1.41 1.75
N ASN A 88 17.96 -1.59 3.04
CA ASN A 88 17.06 -2.63 3.52
C ASN A 88 15.77 -2.08 4.16
N GLN A 89 15.53 -0.76 4.10
CA GLN A 89 14.36 -0.13 4.70
C GLN A 89 13.84 1.02 3.83
N VAL A 90 12.52 1.23 3.85
CA VAL A 90 11.87 2.39 3.25
C VAL A 90 10.66 2.84 4.07
N GLU A 91 10.50 4.16 4.18
CA GLU A 91 9.34 4.81 4.81
C GLU A 91 8.55 5.64 3.79
N PHE A 92 7.23 5.46 3.77
CA PHE A 92 6.28 6.29 3.04
C PHE A 92 5.33 7.01 4.00
N LEU A 93 4.84 8.17 3.59
CA LEU A 93 3.86 8.93 4.38
C LEU A 93 2.70 9.39 3.50
N PHE A 94 1.54 8.81 3.73
CA PHE A 94 0.27 9.37 3.27
C PHE A 94 -0.17 10.49 4.20
N THR A 95 -0.51 11.65 3.67
CA THR A 95 -1.24 12.70 4.36
C THR A 95 -2.47 13.02 3.54
N ASN A 96 -3.65 13.04 4.17
CA ASN A 96 -4.86 13.30 3.42
C ASN A 96 -4.88 14.72 2.84
N THR A 97 -5.37 14.80 1.61
CA THR A 97 -5.60 16.05 0.87
C THR A 97 -7.08 16.40 0.88
N SER A 98 -7.42 17.62 0.47
CA SER A 98 -8.82 18.03 0.26
C SER A 98 -9.57 17.08 -0.68
N LYS A 99 -8.89 16.47 -1.66
CA LYS A 99 -9.46 15.44 -2.53
C LYS A 99 -9.85 14.20 -1.73
N THR A 100 -8.93 13.62 -0.97
CA THR A 100 -9.20 12.40 -0.19
C THR A 100 -10.13 12.62 1.00
N GLN A 101 -10.23 13.87 1.50
CA GLN A 101 -11.21 14.26 2.52
C GLN A 101 -12.67 14.15 2.05
N SER A 102 -12.91 14.17 0.73
CA SER A 102 -14.23 13.87 0.16
C SER A 102 -14.64 12.40 0.31
N ASN A 103 -13.69 11.51 0.61
CA ASN A 103 -13.92 10.10 0.86
C ASN A 103 -13.85 9.76 2.36
N TYR A 104 -12.92 10.40 3.08
CA TYR A 104 -12.73 10.21 4.52
C TYR A 104 -12.42 11.55 5.21
N PRO A 105 -13.36 12.12 5.98
CA PRO A 105 -13.32 13.54 6.36
C PRO A 105 -12.34 13.89 7.48
N TYR A 106 -11.71 12.90 8.12
CA TYR A 106 -10.80 13.14 9.23
C TYR A 106 -9.40 13.40 8.72
N GLU A 107 -8.74 14.43 9.26
CA GLU A 107 -7.31 14.64 9.10
C GLU A 107 -6.54 13.39 9.53
N CYS A 108 -5.67 12.90 8.65
CA CYS A 108 -4.92 11.69 8.92
C CYS A 108 -3.56 11.69 8.24
N ARG A 109 -2.62 11.03 8.92
CA ARG A 109 -1.28 10.73 8.43
C ARG A 109 -1.03 9.25 8.65
N VAL A 110 -0.72 8.52 7.58
CA VAL A 110 -0.46 7.08 7.64
C VAL A 110 0.98 6.84 7.19
N LYS A 111 1.78 6.34 8.12
CA LYS A 111 3.18 6.03 7.92
C LYS A 111 3.33 4.54 7.62
N LEU A 112 3.95 4.22 6.49
CA LEU A 112 4.14 2.85 6.02
C LEU A 112 5.63 2.56 5.99
N ASN A 113 6.04 1.61 6.84
CA ASN A 113 7.43 1.23 7.02
C ASN A 113 7.63 -0.20 6.55
N PHE A 114 8.59 -0.39 5.65
CA PHE A 114 9.00 -1.70 5.15
C PHE A 114 10.48 -1.89 5.46
N GLN A 115 10.81 -3.02 6.08
CA GLN A 115 12.17 -3.41 6.38
C GLN A 115 12.35 -4.87 6.00
N VAL A 116 13.50 -5.18 5.41
CA VAL A 116 13.88 -6.55 5.05
C VAL A 116 15.14 -6.94 5.81
N GLU A 117 15.10 -8.11 6.42
CA GLU A 117 16.19 -8.71 7.18
C GLU A 117 16.31 -10.17 6.74
N ASP A 118 17.55 -10.68 6.73
CA ASP A 118 17.75 -12.10 6.50
C ASP A 118 17.23 -12.90 7.71
N ASN A 119 16.53 -14.00 7.44
CA ASN A 119 16.12 -14.91 8.51
C ASN A 119 17.39 -15.48 9.19
N LYS A 120 17.41 -15.41 10.52
CA LYS A 120 18.46 -16.01 11.36
C LYS A 120 18.37 -17.54 11.34
#